data_AF-A0A7V4JQX2-F1
#
_entry.id   AF-A0A7V4JQX2-F1
#
_cell.length_a   1.000
_cell.length_b   1.000
_cell.length_c   1.000
_cell.angle_alpha   90.00
_cell.angle_beta   90.00
_cell.angle_gamma   90.00
#
_symmetry.space_group_name_H-M   'P 1'
#
loop_
_entity.id
_entity.type
_entity.pdbx_description
1 polymer ?
#
loop_
_entity_poly.entity_id
_entity_poly.type
_entity_poly.pdbx_seq_one_letter_code
_entity_poly.pdbx_strand_id
1 'polypeptide(L)'
;GRYVGKDDPVLIIRAQAGFPAVGEILEPFARPWLVEGWMRGSHTGPLMPVSFKNAKPTRFDGPPRVIAAGYQITDGYLIGPSDLFDDPAFDEARRQCNVMADILRRQGIFEPHRLPPEEMEYTTLPKVLEKLKDRFKLVEAKK
;
A
#
# COMPACT_ATOMS: atom_id res chain seq x y z
N GLY A 1 -21.57 -5.86 -4.32
CA GLY A 1 -20.10 -5.73 -4.25
C GLY A 1 -19.56 -5.40 -5.62
N ARG A 2 -19.34 -4.11 -5.91
CA ARG A 2 -18.45 -3.65 -6.99
C ARG A 2 -17.28 -2.98 -6.29
N TYR A 3 -16.12 -2.89 -6.93
CA TYR A 3 -15.01 -2.07 -6.43
C TYR A 3 -15.50 -0.63 -6.26
N VAL A 4 -15.46 -0.11 -5.04
CA VAL A 4 -15.91 1.25 -4.70
C VAL A 4 -14.75 2.17 -4.32
N GLY A 5 -13.53 1.64 -4.18
CA GLY A 5 -12.35 2.36 -3.71
C GLY A 5 -11.37 1.42 -3.02
N LYS A 6 -10.29 1.99 -2.51
CA LYS A 6 -9.38 1.30 -1.56
C LYS A 6 -10.01 1.34 -0.17
N ASP A 7 -9.65 0.38 0.66
CA ASP A 7 -10.14 0.32 2.05
C ASP A 7 -9.53 1.39 2.96
N ASP A 8 -8.31 1.85 2.66
CA ASP A 8 -7.56 2.90 3.38
C ASP A 8 -7.63 2.77 4.92
N PRO A 9 -7.02 1.71 5.51
CA PRO A 9 -7.21 1.33 6.91
C PRO A 9 -6.58 2.29 7.91
N VAL A 10 -7.09 2.26 9.15
CA VAL A 10 -6.53 2.96 10.32
C VAL A 10 -6.17 1.96 11.42
N LEU A 11 -5.14 2.29 12.22
CA LEU A 11 -4.64 1.43 13.30
C LEU A 11 -4.32 2.27 14.55
N ILE A 12 -4.66 1.75 15.73
CA ILE A 12 -4.31 2.33 17.03
C ILE A 12 -3.45 1.33 17.79
N ILE A 13 -2.31 1.79 18.32
CA ILE A 13 -1.37 0.97 19.07
C ILE A 13 -1.09 1.65 20.42
N ARG A 14 -1.14 0.89 21.51
CA ARG A 14 -0.68 1.35 22.84
C ARG A 14 0.80 1.03 22.98
N ALA A 15 1.60 2.00 23.43
CA ALA A 15 3.04 1.89 23.57
C ALA A 15 3.48 1.94 25.03
N GLN A 16 4.72 1.48 25.29
CA GLN A 16 5.40 1.53 26.59
C GLN A 16 4.74 0.70 27.70
N ALA A 17 5.34 0.69 28.90
CA ALA A 17 4.76 0.09 30.12
C ALA A 17 4.28 -1.36 29.95
N GLY A 18 5.15 -2.22 29.39
CA GLY A 18 4.84 -3.63 29.10
C GLY A 18 4.31 -3.87 27.69
N PHE A 19 4.00 -2.81 26.93
CA PHE A 19 3.83 -2.84 25.48
C PHE A 19 5.12 -2.42 24.77
N PRO A 20 5.26 -2.69 23.45
CA PRO A 20 6.40 -2.21 22.67
C PRO A 20 6.64 -0.72 22.84
N ALA A 21 7.90 -0.32 22.85
CA ALA A 21 8.29 1.08 22.83
C ALA A 21 7.86 1.73 21.50
N VAL A 22 7.75 3.06 21.50
CA VAL A 22 7.40 3.83 20.29
C VAL A 22 8.37 3.50 19.15
N GLY A 23 9.68 3.42 19.43
CA GLY A 23 10.67 3.03 18.42
C GLY A 23 10.44 1.63 17.86
N GLU A 24 10.10 0.64 18.69
CA GLU A 24 9.81 -0.73 18.24
C GLU A 24 8.53 -0.82 17.40
N ILE A 25 7.56 0.08 17.63
CA ILE A 25 6.35 0.20 16.80
C ILE A 25 6.66 0.81 15.44
N LEU A 26 7.58 1.78 15.40
CA LEU A 26 7.95 2.48 14.16
C LEU A 26 8.95 1.68 13.31
N GLU A 27 9.80 0.87 13.93
CA GLU A 27 10.88 0.13 13.28
C GLU A 27 10.42 -0.73 12.08
N PRO A 28 9.28 -1.47 12.13
CA PRO A 28 8.78 -2.19 10.97
C PRO A 28 8.51 -1.29 9.76
N PHE A 29 8.20 0.00 9.95
CA PHE A 29 7.93 0.94 8.87
C PHE A 29 9.20 1.56 8.27
N ALA A 30 10.38 1.31 8.85
CA ALA A 30 11.66 1.68 8.25
C ALA A 30 11.98 0.86 6.98
N ARG A 31 11.27 -0.25 6.74
CA ARG A 31 11.30 -1.00 5.48
C ARG A 31 10.04 -0.72 4.63
N PRO A 32 10.18 -0.43 3.32
CA PRO A 32 9.04 -0.29 2.42
C PRO A 32 8.43 -1.65 2.05
N TRP A 33 7.36 -2.04 2.72
CA TRP A 33 6.62 -3.27 2.47
C TRP A 33 5.77 -3.19 1.19
N LEU A 34 5.65 -4.28 0.45
CA LEU A 34 4.70 -4.37 -0.65
C LEU A 34 3.29 -4.59 -0.11
N VAL A 35 2.36 -3.73 -0.51
CA VAL A 35 0.95 -3.77 -0.12
C VAL A 35 0.06 -3.64 -1.34
N GLU A 36 -1.14 -4.19 -1.23
CA GLU A 36 -2.15 -4.17 -2.28
C GLU A 36 -2.94 -2.86 -2.26
N GLY A 37 -3.55 -2.53 -3.40
CA GLY A 37 -4.34 -1.32 -3.58
C GLY A 37 -3.77 -0.45 -4.70
N TRP A 38 -2.93 0.52 -4.34
CA TRP A 38 -2.30 1.51 -5.24
C TRP A 38 -3.20 1.94 -6.44
N MET A 39 -2.73 2.02 -7.68
CA MET A 39 -3.60 2.49 -8.77
C MET A 39 -4.85 1.60 -8.91
N ARG A 40 -6.04 2.22 -8.86
CA ARG A 40 -7.36 1.58 -9.04
C ARG A 40 -7.66 0.40 -8.11
N GLY A 41 -6.92 0.23 -7.02
CA GLY A 41 -7.11 -0.93 -6.15
C GLY A 41 -6.73 -2.24 -6.83
N SER A 42 -5.79 -2.20 -7.76
CA SER A 42 -5.46 -3.35 -8.62
C SER A 42 -3.96 -3.54 -8.81
N HIS A 43 -3.14 -2.87 -7.99
CA HIS A 43 -1.69 -2.99 -8.05
C HIS A 43 -1.07 -3.14 -6.67
N THR A 44 0.00 -3.91 -6.63
CA THR A 44 0.94 -4.01 -5.52
C THR A 44 1.96 -2.89 -5.61
N GLY A 45 2.20 -2.19 -4.50
CA GLY A 45 3.16 -1.09 -4.41
C GLY A 45 3.83 -0.99 -3.04
N PRO A 46 4.99 -0.33 -2.94
CA PRO A 46 5.68 -0.16 -1.67
C PRO A 46 4.96 0.88 -0.78
N LEU A 47 4.71 0.53 0.48
CA LEU A 47 4.14 1.40 1.50
C LEU A 47 5.18 2.43 1.95
N MET A 48 4.88 3.70 1.77
CA MET A 48 5.79 4.81 2.08
C MET A 48 5.43 5.45 3.43
N PRO A 49 6.32 5.41 4.45
CA PRO A 49 6.17 6.22 5.65
C PRO A 49 6.41 7.69 5.32
N VAL A 50 5.41 8.54 5.56
CA VAL A 50 5.46 9.97 5.22
C VAL A 50 4.96 10.82 6.37
N SER A 51 5.47 12.06 6.41
CA SER A 51 4.92 13.10 7.25
C SER A 51 3.54 13.56 6.79
N PHE A 52 2.80 14.22 7.66
CA PHE A 52 1.45 14.72 7.40
C PHE A 52 1.41 15.63 6.17
N LYS A 53 2.41 16.52 6.01
CA LYS A 53 2.52 17.41 4.85
C LYS A 53 2.64 16.66 3.51
N ASN A 54 3.24 15.47 3.56
CA ASN A 54 3.55 14.60 2.44
C ASN A 54 2.53 13.46 2.26
N ALA A 55 1.48 13.40 3.08
CA ALA A 55 0.39 12.41 3.00
C ALA A 55 -0.56 12.69 1.82
N LYS A 56 -0.01 12.77 0.61
CA LYS A 56 -0.70 13.14 -0.63
C LYS A 56 -0.29 12.16 -1.74
N PRO A 57 -1.17 11.26 -2.18
CA PRO A 57 -0.93 10.39 -3.33
C PRO A 57 -0.71 11.23 -4.60
N THR A 58 0.28 10.86 -5.42
CA THR A 58 0.60 11.59 -6.66
C THR A 58 0.85 10.63 -7.83
N ARG A 59 2.10 10.20 -8.05
CA ARG A 59 2.48 9.31 -9.15
C ARG A 59 1.67 8.01 -9.06
N PHE A 60 0.89 7.72 -10.11
CA PHE A 60 0.09 6.50 -10.21
C PHE A 60 -0.85 6.31 -9.01
N ASP A 61 -1.44 7.41 -8.51
CA ASP A 61 -2.32 7.44 -7.33
C ASP A 61 -1.68 6.86 -6.06
N GLY A 62 -0.38 7.12 -5.88
CA GLY A 62 0.40 6.68 -4.73
C GLY A 62 1.86 7.17 -4.75
N PRO A 63 2.86 6.31 -4.45
CA PRO A 63 2.73 4.98 -3.84
C PRO A 63 1.87 5.00 -2.57
N PRO A 64 1.36 3.85 -2.08
CA PRO A 64 0.59 3.79 -0.83
C PRO A 64 1.31 4.54 0.30
N ARG A 65 0.57 5.30 1.11
CA ARG A 65 1.12 6.16 2.15
C ARG A 65 0.67 5.71 3.53
N VAL A 66 1.55 5.82 4.51
CA VAL A 66 1.22 5.68 5.93
C VAL A 66 1.76 6.87 6.70
N ILE A 67 0.93 7.39 7.60
CA ILE A 67 1.31 8.41 8.58
C ILE A 67 1.27 7.79 9.98
N ALA A 68 2.03 8.34 10.92
CA ALA A 68 1.99 7.93 12.32
C ALA A 68 1.88 9.16 13.21
N ALA A 69 0.77 9.25 13.95
CA ALA A 69 0.48 10.35 14.86
C ALA A 69 0.63 9.89 16.32
N GLY A 70 1.66 10.38 16.99
CA GLY A 70 1.93 10.07 18.39
C GLY A 70 1.14 10.98 19.33
N TYR A 71 0.45 10.38 20.31
CA TYR A 71 -0.30 11.10 21.34
C TYR A 71 0.09 10.61 22.73
N GLN A 72 -0.07 11.48 23.73
CA GLN A 72 -0.22 11.08 25.12
C GLN A 72 -1.67 11.31 25.53
N ILE A 73 -2.23 10.39 26.32
CA ILE A 73 -3.61 10.47 26.80
C ILE A 73 -3.59 10.71 28.30
N THR A 74 -4.26 11.76 28.75
CA THR A 74 -4.41 12.09 30.17
C THR A 74 -5.80 12.68 30.40
N ASP A 75 -6.54 12.17 31.38
CA ASP A 75 -7.88 12.64 31.77
C ASP A 75 -8.87 12.80 30.61
N GLY A 76 -8.81 11.91 29.61
CA GLY A 76 -9.67 11.96 28.42
C GLY A 76 -9.22 12.94 27.32
N TYR A 77 -8.11 13.65 27.52
CA TYR A 77 -7.53 14.57 26.53
C TYR A 77 -6.42 13.91 25.71
N LEU A 78 -6.34 14.30 24.43
CA LEU A 78 -5.26 13.94 23.51
C LEU A 78 -4.22 15.07 23.48
N ILE A 79 -3.03 14.79 23.98
CA ILE A 79 -1.87 15.69 23.89
C ILE A 79 -1.02 15.27 22.69
N GLY A 80 -0.86 16.18 21.71
CA GLY A 80 -0.22 15.92 20.41
C GLY A 80 -1.02 16.54 19.24
N PRO A 81 -0.90 16.00 18.00
CA PRO A 81 -0.01 14.90 17.60
C PRO A 81 1.44 15.33 17.42
N SER A 82 2.36 14.41 17.70
CA SER A 82 3.68 14.41 17.09
C SER A 82 3.65 13.63 15.77
N ASP A 83 4.26 14.17 14.72
CA ASP A 83 4.44 13.47 13.45
C ASP A 83 5.65 12.53 13.54
N LEU A 84 5.38 11.24 13.70
CA LEU A 84 6.43 10.26 14.01
C LEU A 84 7.25 9.84 12.79
N PHE A 85 6.82 10.20 11.57
CA PHE A 85 7.57 9.93 10.33
C PHE A 85 8.18 11.19 9.70
N ASP A 86 7.95 12.39 10.25
CA ASP A 86 8.70 13.62 9.90
C ASP A 86 10.08 13.65 10.56
N ASP A 87 10.87 12.61 10.30
CA ASP A 87 12.22 12.44 10.82
C ASP A 87 13.16 11.96 9.70
N PRO A 88 14.42 12.46 9.64
CA PRO A 88 15.41 12.02 8.65
C PRO A 88 15.74 10.53 8.67
N ALA A 89 15.55 9.83 9.79
CA ALA A 89 15.77 8.38 9.88
C ALA A 89 14.89 7.58 8.90
N PHE A 90 13.75 8.13 8.47
CA PHE A 90 12.88 7.52 7.47
C PHE A 90 13.16 7.97 6.02
N ASP A 91 14.17 8.82 5.78
CA ASP A 91 14.50 9.29 4.43
C ASP A 91 14.94 8.15 3.52
N GLU A 92 15.74 7.22 4.05
CA GLU A 92 16.19 6.08 3.27
C GLU A 92 15.03 5.12 2.95
N ALA A 93 14.10 4.92 3.88
CA ALA A 93 12.87 4.15 3.62
C ALA A 93 12.05 4.77 2.48
N ARG A 94 11.89 6.10 2.48
CA ARG A 94 11.21 6.86 1.41
C ARG A 94 11.96 6.75 0.08
N ARG A 95 13.29 6.84 0.10
CA ARG A 95 14.13 6.68 -1.10
C ARG A 95 14.00 5.29 -1.70
N GLN A 96 14.10 4.24 -0.88
CA GLN A 96 13.93 2.85 -1.31
C GLN A 96 12.52 2.60 -1.87
N CYS A 97 11.50 3.13 -1.22
CA CYS A 97 10.12 3.09 -1.70
C CYS A 97 10.00 3.68 -3.13
N ASN A 98 10.63 4.83 -3.40
CA ASN A 98 10.64 5.42 -4.75
C ASN A 98 11.35 4.54 -5.79
N VAL A 99 12.48 3.91 -5.43
CA VAL A 99 13.19 2.99 -6.34
C VAL A 99 12.34 1.76 -6.64
N MET A 100 11.77 1.13 -5.61
CA MET A 100 10.88 -0.04 -5.76
C MET A 100 9.64 0.29 -6.59
N ALA A 101 9.05 1.47 -6.36
CA ALA A 101 7.91 1.94 -7.13
C ALA A 101 8.28 2.08 -8.63
N ASP A 102 9.47 2.58 -8.97
CA ASP A 102 9.90 2.67 -10.37
C ASP A 102 10.06 1.30 -11.02
N ILE A 103 10.67 0.35 -10.29
CA ILE A 103 10.88 -1.01 -10.77
C ILE A 103 9.55 -1.71 -11.05
N LEU A 104 8.63 -1.69 -10.08
CA LEU A 104 7.30 -2.30 -10.23
C LEU A 104 6.51 -1.66 -11.37
N ARG A 105 6.57 -0.34 -11.51
CA ARG A 105 5.87 0.38 -12.57
C ARG A 105 6.29 -0.05 -13.98
N ARG A 106 7.53 -0.51 -14.17
CA ARG A 106 8.05 -1.03 -15.45
C ARG A 106 7.46 -2.39 -15.82
N GLN A 107 6.93 -3.12 -14.84
CA GLN A 107 6.22 -4.38 -15.07
C GLN A 107 4.86 -4.16 -15.77
N GLY A 108 4.27 -2.97 -15.67
CA GLY A 108 3.00 -2.66 -16.33
C GLY A 108 1.82 -3.42 -15.71
N ILE A 109 1.06 -4.15 -16.53
CA ILE A 109 -0.16 -4.84 -16.10
C ILE A 109 0.05 -6.33 -15.80
N PHE A 110 1.29 -6.75 -15.58
CA PHE A 110 1.63 -8.14 -15.32
C PHE A 110 1.84 -8.38 -13.81
N GLU A 111 1.51 -9.59 -13.38
CA GLU A 111 1.76 -10.06 -12.01
C GLU A 111 3.27 -10.25 -11.76
N PRO A 112 3.80 -9.90 -10.56
CA PRO A 112 3.01 -9.59 -9.35
C PRO A 112 2.73 -8.09 -9.13
N HIS A 113 3.07 -7.17 -10.05
CA HIS A 113 2.71 -5.76 -9.87
C HIS A 113 1.20 -5.55 -9.96
N ARG A 114 0.51 -6.22 -10.88
CA ARG A 114 -0.95 -6.25 -10.91
C ARG A 114 -1.48 -7.30 -9.90
N LEU A 115 -2.57 -6.93 -9.21
CA LEU A 115 -3.68 -7.81 -8.78
C LEU A 115 -3.73 -9.24 -9.33
N PRO A 116 -3.74 -10.34 -8.54
CA PRO A 116 -4.28 -11.61 -9.02
C PRO A 116 -5.74 -11.47 -9.49
N PRO A 117 -6.22 -12.32 -10.43
CA PRO A 117 -7.56 -12.20 -11.00
C PRO A 117 -8.70 -12.23 -9.97
N GLU A 118 -8.54 -12.99 -8.89
CA GLU A 118 -9.48 -13.11 -7.77
C GLU A 118 -9.71 -11.79 -7.04
N GLU A 119 -8.63 -11.04 -6.75
CA GLU A 119 -8.70 -9.70 -6.18
C GLU A 119 -9.18 -8.65 -7.21
N MET A 120 -9.12 -9.02 -8.49
CA MET A 120 -9.60 -8.21 -9.60
C MET A 120 -10.99 -8.62 -10.13
N GLU A 121 -11.73 -9.48 -9.44
CA GLU A 121 -13.10 -9.87 -9.83
C GLU A 121 -14.02 -8.65 -10.04
N TYR A 122 -13.67 -7.54 -9.40
CA TYR A 122 -14.39 -6.28 -9.49
C TYR A 122 -13.98 -5.38 -10.66
N THR A 123 -13.04 -5.81 -11.50
CA THR A 123 -12.54 -5.06 -12.67
C THR A 123 -13.25 -5.47 -13.97
N THR A 124 -12.81 -4.91 -15.10
CA THR A 124 -13.38 -5.24 -16.42
C THR A 124 -12.84 -6.55 -17.01
N LEU A 125 -11.82 -7.17 -16.41
CA LEU A 125 -11.17 -8.36 -16.95
C LEU A 125 -12.14 -9.54 -17.16
N PRO A 126 -13.01 -9.90 -16.19
CA PRO A 126 -13.99 -10.97 -16.39
C PRO A 126 -14.91 -10.72 -17.59
N LYS A 127 -15.32 -9.46 -17.82
CA LYS A 127 -16.18 -9.09 -18.95
C LYS A 127 -15.47 -9.23 -20.30
N VAL A 128 -14.17 -8.96 -20.34
CA VAL A 128 -13.36 -9.13 -21.56
C VAL A 128 -13.19 -10.61 -21.87
N LEU A 129 -12.89 -11.44 -20.87
CA LEU A 129 -12.76 -12.89 -21.05
C LEU A 129 -14.08 -13.50 -21.54
N GLU A 130 -15.22 -13.10 -20.97
CA GLU A 130 -16.54 -13.54 -21.41
C GLU A 130 -16.82 -13.17 -22.88
N LYS A 131 -16.48 -11.95 -23.30
CA LYS A 131 -16.62 -11.51 -24.70
C LYS A 131 -15.72 -12.29 -25.67
N LEU A 132 -14.58 -12.78 -25.21
CA LEU A 132 -13.59 -13.46 -26.03
C LEU A 132 -13.72 -14.98 -25.99
N LYS A 133 -14.63 -15.54 -25.18
CA LYS A 133 -14.74 -16.99 -24.94
C LYS A 133 -14.81 -17.83 -26.22
N ASP A 134 -15.59 -17.38 -27.21
CA ASP A 134 -15.80 -18.11 -28.46
C ASP A 134 -14.61 -18.01 -29.44
N ARG A 135 -13.61 -17.18 -29.11
CA ARG A 135 -12.38 -17.02 -29.90
C ARG A 135 -11.24 -17.93 -29.43
N PHE A 136 -11.36 -18.53 -28.24
CA PHE A 136 -10.36 -19.47 -27.75
C PHE A 136 -10.41 -20.76 -28.57
N LYS A 137 -9.24 -21.26 -28.95
CA LYS A 137 -9.08 -22.54 -29.65
C LYS A 137 -8.19 -23.44 -28.81
N LEU A 138 -8.53 -24.72 -28.74
CA LEU A 138 -7.65 -25.73 -28.17
C LEU A 138 -6.38 -25.79 -29.02
N VAL A 139 -5.23 -25.69 -28.36
CA VAL A 139 -3.93 -25.90 -28.99
C VAL A 139 -3.45 -27.26 -28.51
N GLU A 140 -3.10 -28.16 -29.44
CA GLU A 140 -2.48 -29.44 -29.06
C GLU A 140 -1.16 -29.13 -28.35
N ALA A 141 -1.02 -29.61 -27.11
CA ALA A 141 0.24 -29.53 -26.40
C ALA A 141 1.27 -30.39 -27.14
N LYS A 142 2.35 -29.77 -27.65
CA LYS A 142 3.49 -30.53 -28.13
C LYS A 142 4.01 -31.38 -26.97
N LYS A 143 3.92 -32.70 -27.12
CA LYS A 143 4.58 -33.69 -26.24
C LYS A 143 6.09 -33.49 -26.23
#